data_AF-A0A562JFL7-F1
#
_entry.id   AF-A0A562JFL7-F1
#
_cell.length_a   1.000
_cell.length_b   1.000
_cell.length_c   1.000
_cell.angle_alpha   90.00
_cell.angle_beta   90.00
_cell.angle_gamma   90.00
#
_symmetry.space_group_name_H-M   'P 1'
#
loop_
_entity.id
_entity.type
_entity.pdbx_description
1 polymer ?
#
loop_
_entity_poly.entity_id
_entity_poly.type
_entity_poly.pdbx_seq_one_letter_code
_entity_poly.pdbx_strand_id
1 'polypeptide(L)'
;MQKCKKCFNKFKYKDILKSMWVKGYAPIVCTECGTKHYVNWSTRLILSLSIFTPLIIINFVNLSSNHFINFSIIHYLIWVFAVICITPFFARYHNKINDEKNDGTKALLTSNLNSIEAEVIISILESYEIPYFKISRRTGPMEIFTGTNNLDIYVQPHMLQMAKELINPQNIDSNTTKDDIGV
;
A
#
# COMPACT_ATOMS: atom_id res chain seq x y z
N MET A 1 6.71 14.61 15.57
CA MET A 1 6.51 15.10 14.19
C MET A 1 6.88 14.02 13.19
N GLN A 2 5.98 13.72 12.25
CA GLN A 2 6.18 12.68 11.22
C GLN A 2 7.17 13.16 10.15
N LYS A 3 8.00 12.23 9.65
CA LYS A 3 8.92 12.44 8.52
C LYS A 3 8.47 11.62 7.32
N CYS A 4 8.78 12.07 6.12
CA CYS A 4 8.63 11.28 4.90
C CYS A 4 9.50 10.01 5.00
N LYS A 5 8.96 8.85 4.65
CA LYS A 5 9.72 7.59 4.66
C LYS A 5 10.78 7.51 3.55
N LYS A 6 10.63 8.29 2.46
CA LYS A 6 11.52 8.27 1.29
C LYS A 6 12.67 9.27 1.43
N CYS A 7 12.34 10.55 1.67
CA CYS A 7 13.34 11.63 1.73
C CYS A 7 13.63 12.14 3.15
N PHE A 8 13.02 11.55 4.18
CA PHE A 8 13.16 11.96 5.59
C PHE A 8 12.79 13.42 5.90
N ASN A 9 12.24 14.15 4.93
CA ASN A 9 11.80 15.51 5.12
C ASN A 9 10.61 15.58 6.10
N LYS A 10 10.57 16.59 6.96
CA LYS A 10 9.51 16.77 7.96
C LYS A 10 8.26 17.31 7.28
N PHE A 11 7.10 16.72 7.58
CA PHE A 11 5.83 17.28 7.11
C PHE A 11 5.45 18.51 7.93
N LYS A 12 4.91 19.54 7.27
CA LYS A 12 4.36 20.71 7.95
C LYS A 12 3.07 20.30 8.66
N TYR A 13 2.90 20.79 9.89
CA TYR A 13 1.71 20.57 10.72
C TYR A 13 0.40 20.93 9.98
N LYS A 14 0.41 22.06 9.27
CA LYS A 14 -0.74 22.55 8.49
C LYS A 14 -1.15 21.59 7.37
N ASP A 15 -0.20 20.90 6.74
CA ASP A 15 -0.49 19.95 5.66
C ASP A 15 -1.14 18.67 6.19
N ILE A 16 -0.69 18.22 7.37
CA ILE A 16 -1.28 17.08 8.10
C ILE A 16 -2.74 17.38 8.49
N LEU A 17 -2.99 18.53 9.12
CA LEU A 17 -4.36 18.89 9.49
C LEU A 17 -5.25 19.08 8.26
N LYS A 18 -4.76 19.78 7.23
CA LYS A 18 -5.54 20.04 6.02
C LYS A 18 -5.91 18.73 5.32
N SER A 19 -5.00 17.75 5.30
CA SER A 19 -5.31 16.47 4.66
C SER A 19 -6.33 15.65 5.44
N MET A 20 -6.28 15.67 6.78
CA MET A 20 -7.18 14.88 7.63
C MET A 20 -8.54 15.55 7.83
N TRP A 21 -8.56 16.80 8.28
CA TRP A 21 -9.79 17.49 8.72
C TRP A 21 -10.46 18.32 7.62
N VAL A 22 -9.71 18.89 6.68
CA VAL A 22 -10.28 19.74 5.61
C VAL A 22 -10.61 18.92 4.36
N LYS A 23 -9.73 17.99 3.97
CA LYS A 23 -9.89 17.18 2.75
C LYS A 23 -10.39 15.74 3.01
N GLY A 24 -10.79 15.41 4.24
CA GLY A 24 -11.40 14.12 4.57
C GLY A 24 -10.47 12.92 4.35
N TYR A 25 -9.32 12.90 5.03
CA TYR A 25 -8.31 11.83 4.93
C TYR A 25 -7.63 11.68 3.56
N ALA A 26 -7.48 12.79 2.82
CA ALA A 26 -6.74 12.81 1.57
C ALA A 26 -5.24 12.47 1.76
N PRO A 27 -4.59 11.87 0.76
CA PRO A 27 -3.16 11.59 0.84
C PRO A 27 -2.34 12.88 0.85
N ILE A 28 -1.27 12.91 1.66
CA ILE A 28 -0.31 13.99 1.69
C ILE A 28 0.76 13.72 0.64
N VAL A 29 1.01 14.69 -0.23
CA VAL A 29 2.11 14.63 -1.21
C VAL A 29 3.32 15.31 -0.60
N CYS A 30 4.46 14.64 -0.56
CA CYS A 30 5.72 15.26 -0.14
C CYS A 30 6.16 16.32 -1.18
N THR A 31 6.51 17.52 -0.72
CA THR A 31 6.96 18.62 -1.60
C THR A 31 8.29 18.34 -2.29
N GLU A 32 9.18 17.59 -1.63
CA GLU A 32 10.53 17.31 -2.15
C GLU A 32 10.56 16.13 -3.10
N CYS A 33 9.89 15.03 -2.74
CA CYS A 33 10.00 13.75 -3.47
C CYS A 33 8.71 13.31 -4.16
N GLY A 34 7.63 14.11 -4.10
CA GLY A 34 6.34 13.84 -4.74
C GLY A 34 5.61 12.59 -4.22
N THR A 35 6.13 11.94 -3.17
CA THR A 35 5.59 10.65 -2.70
C THR A 35 4.26 10.86 -1.97
N LYS A 36 3.25 10.02 -2.28
CA LYS A 36 1.92 10.05 -1.67
C LYS A 36 1.92 9.22 -0.37
N HIS A 37 1.51 9.86 0.71
CA HIS A 37 1.40 9.28 2.04
C HIS A 37 -0.07 9.19 2.45
N TYR A 38 -0.54 7.97 2.66
CA TYR A 38 -1.91 7.67 3.03
C TYR A 38 -2.02 7.46 4.54
N VAL A 39 -3.15 7.89 5.10
CA VAL A 39 -3.45 7.70 6.52
C VAL A 39 -3.78 6.23 6.76
N ASN A 40 -3.18 5.63 7.79
CA ASN A 40 -3.51 4.26 8.20
C ASN A 40 -4.98 4.12 8.58
N TRP A 41 -5.58 2.97 8.26
CA TRP A 41 -6.94 2.63 8.67
C TRP A 41 -7.10 2.68 10.20
N SER A 42 -6.10 2.23 10.96
CA SER A 42 -6.10 2.31 12.43
C SER A 42 -6.25 3.74 12.95
N THR A 43 -5.59 4.72 12.34
CA THR A 43 -5.72 6.13 12.74
C THR A 43 -7.13 6.65 12.47
N ARG A 44 -7.76 6.24 11.36
CA ARG A 44 -9.14 6.59 11.05
C ARG A 44 -10.11 5.99 12.07
N LEU A 45 -9.91 4.73 12.46
CA LEU A 45 -10.72 4.08 13.49
C LEU A 45 -10.59 4.76 14.85
N ILE A 46 -9.35 5.04 15.29
CA ILE A 46 -9.11 5.67 16.59
C ILE A 46 -9.79 7.04 16.66
N LEU A 47 -9.67 7.85 15.61
CA LEU A 47 -10.33 9.16 15.55
C LEU A 47 -11.85 9.04 15.55
N SER A 48 -12.39 8.13 14.73
CA SER A 48 -13.83 7.87 14.70
C SER A 48 -14.33 7.48 16.09
N LEU A 49 -13.72 6.46 16.71
CA LEU A 49 -14.11 5.99 18.03
C LEU A 49 -14.00 7.11 19.08
N SER A 50 -12.91 7.89 19.05
CA SER A 50 -12.69 9.00 20.00
C SER A 50 -13.76 10.11 19.91
N ILE A 51 -14.35 10.33 18.73
CA ILE A 51 -15.42 11.31 18.51
C ILE A 51 -16.80 10.76 18.90
N PHE A 52 -17.03 9.45 18.69
CA PHE A 52 -18.31 8.81 18.98
C PHE A 52 -18.50 8.43 20.45
N THR A 53 -17.44 8.02 21.15
CA THR A 53 -17.51 7.59 22.56
C THR A 53 -18.20 8.60 23.48
N PRO A 54 -17.89 9.92 23.44
CA PRO A 54 -18.55 10.89 24.31
C PRO A 54 -20.05 10.99 24.06
N LEU A 55 -20.49 10.90 22.80
CA LEU A 55 -21.92 10.99 22.44
C LEU A 55 -22.72 9.80 22.99
N ILE A 56 -22.12 8.60 22.92
CA ILE A 56 -22.72 7.39 23.47
C ILE A 56 -22.84 7.49 24.99
N ILE A 57 -21.81 8.01 25.67
CA ILE A 57 -21.82 8.20 27.13
C ILE A 57 -22.90 9.18 27.56
N ILE A 58 -23.02 10.34 26.89
CA ILE A 58 -24.04 11.36 27.20
C ILE A 58 -25.44 10.78 27.09
N ASN A 59 -25.69 9.97 26.03
CA ASN A 59 -26.98 9.32 25.82
C ASN A 59 -27.24 8.21 26.85
N PHE A 60 -26.22 7.41 27.18
CA PHE A 60 -26.33 6.31 28.14
C PHE A 60 -26.60 6.80 29.57
N VAL A 61 -25.94 7.88 29.99
CA VAL A 61 -26.07 8.41 31.36
C VAL A 61 -27.40 9.16 31.57
N ASN A 62 -28.22 9.33 30.52
CA ASN A 62 -29.54 9.98 30.57
C ASN A 62 -29.53 11.27 31.41
N LEU A 63 -28.59 12.16 31.07
CA LEU A 63 -28.28 13.38 31.81
C LEU A 63 -29.38 14.44 31.54
N SER A 64 -30.56 14.20 32.12
CA SER A 64 -31.86 14.86 31.86
C SER A 64 -31.96 16.35 32.29
N SER A 65 -30.88 16.97 32.75
CA SER A 65 -30.92 18.35 33.25
C SER A 65 -30.31 19.34 32.24
N ASN A 66 -31.07 20.39 31.91
CA ASN A 66 -30.68 21.43 30.94
C ASN A 66 -29.33 22.10 31.26
N HIS A 67 -28.99 22.22 32.55
CA HIS A 67 -27.68 22.76 32.97
C HIS A 67 -26.52 21.82 32.63
N PHE A 68 -26.75 20.51 32.75
CA PHE A 68 -25.75 19.49 32.46
C PHE A 68 -25.54 19.30 30.95
N ILE A 69 -26.59 19.49 30.15
CA ILE A 69 -26.51 19.42 28.68
C ILE A 69 -25.59 20.53 28.13
N ASN A 70 -25.78 21.79 28.57
CA ASN A 70 -24.94 22.91 28.12
C ASN A 70 -23.47 22.74 28.52
N PHE A 71 -23.21 22.29 29.75
CA PHE A 71 -21.85 21.99 30.22
C PHE A 71 -21.22 20.85 29.43
N SER A 72 -22.00 19.81 29.13
CA SER A 72 -21.57 18.65 28.35
C SER A 72 -21.17 19.03 26.92
N ILE A 73 -21.93 19.91 26.25
CA ILE A 73 -21.62 20.40 24.90
C ILE A 73 -20.31 21.17 24.88
N ILE A 74 -20.11 22.09 25.83
CA ILE A 74 -18.86 22.88 25.93
C ILE A 74 -17.67 21.95 26.15
N HIS A 75 -17.82 20.97 27.06
CA HIS A 75 -16.76 19.99 27.34
C HIS A 75 -16.45 19.12 26.12
N TYR A 76 -17.47 18.73 25.35
CA TYR A 76 -17.31 17.99 24.11
C TYR A 76 -16.56 18.80 23.04
N LEU A 77 -16.88 20.09 22.87
CA LEU A 77 -16.17 20.96 21.93
C LEU A 77 -14.68 21.10 22.32
N ILE A 78 -14.38 21.25 23.61
CA ILE A 78 -13.01 21.27 24.13
C ILE A 78 -12.29 19.94 23.84
N TRP A 79 -12.98 18.82 24.05
CA TRP A 79 -12.44 17.49 23.75
C TRP A 79 -12.12 17.31 22.27
N VAL A 80 -13.05 17.67 21.38
CA VAL A 80 -12.85 17.60 19.92
C VAL A 80 -11.67 18.48 19.50
N PHE A 81 -11.56 19.68 20.06
CA PHE A 81 -10.43 20.58 19.80
C PHE A 81 -9.09 19.97 20.26
N ALA A 82 -9.06 19.33 21.43
CA ALA A 82 -7.88 18.62 21.92
C ALA A 82 -7.50 17.46 20.99
N VAL A 83 -8.46 16.65 20.54
CA VAL A 83 -8.23 15.54 19.59
C VAL A 83 -7.65 16.05 18.28
N ILE A 84 -8.18 17.15 17.72
CA ILE A 84 -7.64 17.79 16.51
C ILE A 84 -6.17 18.18 16.71
N CYS A 85 -5.85 18.82 17.83
CA CYS A 85 -4.49 19.26 18.15
C CYS A 85 -3.50 18.09 18.32
N ILE A 86 -3.97 16.99 18.91
CA ILE A 86 -3.18 15.78 19.22
C ILE A 86 -3.02 14.86 18.00
N THR A 87 -3.97 14.88 17.06
CA THR A 87 -3.98 14.09 15.81
C THR A 87 -2.60 13.97 15.13
N PRO A 88 -1.85 15.06 14.86
CA PRO A 88 -0.55 15.00 14.18
C PRO A 88 0.57 14.27 14.94
N PHE A 89 0.40 14.01 16.25
CA PHE A 89 1.34 13.21 17.02
C PHE A 89 1.13 11.70 16.80
N PHE A 90 -0.11 11.26 16.65
CA PHE A 90 -0.48 9.84 16.53
C PHE A 90 -0.80 9.41 15.10
N ALA A 91 -1.04 10.35 14.19
CA ALA A 91 -1.33 10.05 12.79
C ALA A 91 -0.17 9.30 12.16
N ARG A 92 -0.35 8.00 11.89
CA ARG A 92 0.62 7.17 11.20
C ARG A 92 0.31 7.17 9.71
N TYR A 93 1.29 7.61 8.92
CA TYR A 93 1.21 7.58 7.48
C TYR A 93 1.97 6.37 6.92
N HIS A 94 1.32 5.62 6.03
CA HIS A 94 1.99 4.66 5.18
C HIS A 94 2.18 5.28 3.79
N ASN A 95 3.33 5.06 3.18
CA ASN A 95 3.39 5.13 1.73
C ASN A 95 2.67 3.88 1.24
N LYS A 96 1.75 4.05 0.28
CA LYS A 96 1.49 2.97 -0.66
C LYS A 96 2.73 3.00 -1.53
N ILE A 97 3.77 2.23 -1.18
CA ILE A 97 4.75 1.90 -2.19
C ILE A 97 3.88 1.25 -3.25
N ASN A 98 3.67 1.94 -4.38
CA ASN A 98 3.20 1.24 -5.54
C ASN A 98 4.35 0.27 -5.80
N ASP A 99 4.23 -0.96 -5.31
CA ASP A 99 5.15 -2.08 -5.56
C ASP A 99 5.05 -2.50 -7.03
N GLU A 100 4.93 -1.52 -7.93
CA GLU A 100 4.99 -1.64 -9.36
C GLU A 100 5.65 -0.38 -9.90
N LYS A 101 6.84 -0.57 -10.45
CA LYS A 101 7.72 0.38 -11.14
C LYS A 101 8.48 1.39 -10.27
N ASN A 102 9.80 1.25 -10.35
CA ASN A 102 10.86 2.17 -9.93
C ASN A 102 11.28 2.13 -8.46
N ASP A 103 11.50 0.93 -7.92
CA ASP A 103 12.67 0.75 -7.07
C ASP A 103 13.80 0.28 -7.99
N GLY A 104 14.94 0.97 -8.02
CA GLY A 104 16.09 0.62 -8.88
C GLY A 104 16.72 -0.75 -8.55
N THR A 105 16.06 -1.55 -7.72
CA THR A 105 16.41 -2.89 -7.29
C THR A 105 15.61 -3.99 -8.00
N LYS A 106 14.45 -3.68 -8.62
CA LYS A 106 13.56 -4.67 -9.25
C LYS A 106 12.96 -4.13 -10.55
N ALA A 107 13.18 -4.84 -11.64
CA ALA A 107 12.58 -4.60 -12.93
C ALA A 107 11.49 -5.64 -13.20
N LEU A 108 10.35 -5.19 -13.74
CA LEU A 108 9.27 -6.06 -14.17
C LEU A 108 9.73 -6.87 -15.37
N LEU A 109 9.68 -8.20 -15.25
CA LEU A 109 10.00 -9.12 -16.33
C LEU A 109 8.76 -9.36 -17.18
N THR A 110 7.70 -9.88 -16.55
CA THR A 110 6.41 -10.19 -17.17
C THR A 110 5.28 -10.02 -16.14
N SER A 111 4.12 -9.56 -16.61
CA SER A 111 2.92 -9.32 -15.81
C SER A 111 1.72 -10.09 -16.34
N ASN A 112 0.69 -10.26 -15.50
CA ASN A 112 -0.58 -10.91 -15.87
C ASN A 112 -0.40 -12.39 -16.27
N LEU A 113 0.49 -13.09 -15.59
CA LEU A 113 0.70 -14.52 -15.82
C LEU A 113 -0.37 -15.34 -15.12
N ASN A 114 -0.79 -16.42 -15.79
CA ASN A 114 -1.49 -17.50 -15.13
C ASN A 114 -0.54 -18.28 -14.20
N SER A 115 -1.08 -19.08 -13.29
CA SER A 115 -0.27 -19.90 -12.36
C SER A 115 0.70 -20.83 -13.08
N ILE A 116 0.25 -21.42 -14.20
CA ILE A 116 1.04 -22.37 -15.01
C ILE A 116 2.20 -21.64 -15.71
N GLU A 117 1.90 -20.53 -16.39
CA GLU A 117 2.92 -19.73 -17.10
C GLU A 117 3.96 -19.17 -16.13
N ALA A 118 3.51 -18.73 -14.94
CA ALA A 118 4.40 -18.26 -13.90
C ALA A 118 5.35 -19.36 -13.40
N GLU A 119 4.88 -20.60 -13.23
CA GLU A 119 5.73 -21.73 -12.83
C GLU A 119 6.77 -22.09 -13.89
N VAL A 120 6.39 -22.10 -15.17
CA VAL A 120 7.32 -22.36 -16.27
C VAL A 120 8.45 -21.32 -16.27
N ILE A 121 8.09 -20.04 -16.18
CA ILE A 121 9.08 -18.94 -16.15
C ILE A 121 9.96 -19.04 -14.89
N ILE A 122 9.39 -19.34 -13.73
CA ILE A 122 10.14 -19.51 -12.48
C ILE A 122 11.15 -20.66 -12.62
N SER A 123 10.76 -21.79 -13.19
CA SER A 123 11.66 -22.94 -13.39
C SER A 123 12.84 -22.60 -14.30
N ILE A 124 12.61 -21.79 -15.34
CA ILE A 124 13.69 -21.28 -16.20
C ILE A 124 14.59 -20.33 -15.40
N LEU A 125 14.05 -19.42 -14.61
CA LEU A 125 14.89 -18.51 -13.82
C LEU A 125 15.73 -19.27 -12.77
N GLU A 126 15.19 -20.33 -12.17
CA GLU A 126 15.89 -21.18 -11.21
C GLU A 126 17.02 -21.99 -11.86
N SER A 127 16.81 -22.51 -13.07
CA SER A 127 17.86 -23.28 -13.77
C SER A 127 19.07 -22.44 -14.15
N TYR A 128 18.89 -21.12 -14.31
CA TYR A 128 19.96 -20.15 -14.58
C TYR A 128 20.41 -19.39 -13.32
N GLU A 129 19.99 -19.82 -12.13
CA GLU A 129 20.32 -19.19 -10.85
C GLU A 129 19.97 -17.69 -10.77
N ILE A 130 18.94 -17.26 -11.52
CA ILE A 130 18.52 -15.87 -11.58
C ILE A 130 17.57 -15.57 -10.41
N PRO A 131 17.91 -14.65 -9.50
CA PRO A 131 17.04 -14.29 -8.39
C PRO A 131 15.81 -13.54 -8.89
N TYR A 132 14.64 -14.03 -8.50
CA TYR A 132 13.34 -13.50 -8.92
C TYR A 132 12.45 -13.13 -7.72
N PHE A 133 11.45 -12.30 -7.98
CA PHE A 133 10.40 -11.96 -7.02
C PHE A 133 9.04 -12.23 -7.64
N LYS A 134 8.24 -13.08 -6.98
CA LYS A 134 6.86 -13.41 -7.36
C LYS A 134 5.90 -12.54 -6.55
N ILE A 135 5.03 -11.78 -7.22
CA ILE A 135 4.01 -10.96 -6.57
C ILE A 135 2.64 -11.33 -7.15
N SER A 136 1.70 -11.71 -6.29
CA SER A 136 0.30 -11.86 -6.70
C SER A 136 -0.43 -10.53 -6.57
N ARG A 137 -1.09 -10.08 -7.64
CA ARG A 137 -2.00 -8.93 -7.54
C ARG A 137 -3.22 -9.39 -6.75
N ARG A 138 -3.38 -8.90 -5.51
CA ARG A 138 -4.66 -8.99 -4.79
C ARG A 138 -5.67 -8.10 -5.51
N THR A 139 -6.38 -8.66 -6.47
CA THR A 139 -7.59 -8.06 -7.02
C THR A 139 -8.81 -8.47 -6.17
N GLY A 140 -9.91 -7.75 -6.32
CA GLY A 140 -11.06 -7.77 -5.41
C GLY A 140 -11.73 -9.13 -5.18
N PRO A 141 -12.73 -9.17 -4.28
CA PRO A 141 -13.34 -10.42 -3.79
C PRO A 141 -13.91 -11.32 -4.90
N MET A 142 -14.24 -10.78 -6.07
CA MET A 142 -14.83 -11.51 -7.19
C MET A 142 -13.85 -12.44 -7.91
N GLU A 143 -12.55 -12.11 -8.00
CA GLU A 143 -11.53 -12.94 -8.68
C GLU A 143 -11.02 -14.11 -7.81
N ILE A 144 -11.20 -14.02 -6.49
CA ILE A 144 -10.86 -15.11 -5.54
C ILE A 144 -11.73 -16.35 -5.82
N PHE A 145 -12.97 -16.14 -6.26
CA PHE A 145 -13.92 -17.23 -6.56
C PHE A 145 -13.76 -17.82 -7.96
N THR A 146 -13.12 -17.11 -8.90
CA THR A 146 -12.88 -17.58 -10.27
C THR A 146 -11.52 -18.27 -10.43
N GLY A 147 -10.67 -18.27 -9.40
CA GLY A 147 -9.33 -18.87 -9.45
C GLY A 147 -8.35 -18.17 -10.39
N THR A 148 -8.70 -17.01 -10.93
CA THR A 148 -7.86 -16.22 -11.83
C THR A 148 -6.86 -15.41 -11.02
N ASN A 149 -5.75 -16.05 -10.65
CA ASN A 149 -4.63 -15.37 -10.03
C ASN A 149 -3.82 -14.66 -11.11
N ASN A 150 -3.78 -13.32 -11.08
CA ASN A 150 -2.87 -12.55 -11.92
C ASN A 150 -1.53 -12.39 -11.21
N LEU A 151 -0.50 -13.06 -11.72
CA LEU A 151 0.86 -13.02 -11.15
C LEU A 151 1.79 -12.13 -11.97
N ASP A 152 2.67 -11.43 -11.26
CA ASP A 152 3.74 -10.64 -11.83
C ASP A 152 5.10 -11.15 -11.33
N ILE A 153 6.07 -11.26 -12.24
CA ILE A 153 7.44 -11.70 -11.95
C ILE A 153 8.40 -10.53 -12.16
N TYR A 154 9.27 -10.30 -11.16
CA TYR A 154 10.29 -9.27 -11.19
C TYR A 154 11.67 -9.89 -11.06
N VAL A 155 12.66 -9.26 -11.68
CA VAL A 155 14.07 -9.65 -11.64
C VAL A 155 14.92 -8.41 -11.38
N GLN A 156 16.15 -8.58 -10.92
CA GLN A 156 17.06 -7.44 -10.74
C GLN A 156 17.33 -6.71 -12.08
N PRO A 157 17.41 -5.37 -12.12
CA PRO A 157 17.53 -4.61 -13.37
C PRO A 157 18.73 -4.99 -14.24
N HIS A 158 19.86 -5.37 -13.63
CA HIS A 158 21.06 -5.78 -14.35
C HIS A 158 20.91 -7.15 -15.04
N MET A 159 19.98 -7.99 -14.59
CA MET A 159 19.67 -9.31 -15.18
C MET A 159 18.44 -9.28 -16.09
N LEU A 160 17.76 -8.13 -16.20
CA LEU A 160 16.52 -8.02 -16.95
C LEU A 160 16.69 -8.39 -18.42
N GLN A 161 17.77 -7.93 -19.04
CA GLN A 161 18.02 -8.19 -20.46
C GLN A 161 18.24 -9.69 -20.71
N MET A 162 19.10 -10.32 -19.92
CA MET A 162 19.34 -11.76 -19.96
C MET A 162 18.05 -12.55 -19.73
N ALA A 163 17.28 -12.22 -18.68
CA ALA A 163 16.02 -12.91 -18.38
C ALA A 163 14.99 -12.77 -19.53
N LYS A 164 14.93 -11.61 -20.21
CA LYS A 164 14.06 -11.43 -21.38
C LYS A 164 14.49 -12.28 -22.58
N GLU A 165 15.79 -12.44 -22.79
CA GLU A 165 16.32 -13.30 -23.86
C GLU A 165 16.03 -14.79 -23.61
N LEU A 166 16.05 -15.22 -22.34
CA LEU A 166 15.75 -16.61 -21.95
C LEU A 166 14.28 -16.99 -22.12
N ILE A 167 13.37 -16.03 -21.94
CA ILE A 167 11.91 -16.26 -22.00
C ILE A 167 11.35 -16.05 -23.41
N ASN A 168 12.15 -15.50 -24.34
CA ASN A 168 11.69 -15.24 -25.70
C ASN A 168 11.34 -16.56 -26.43
N PRO A 169 10.10 -16.73 -26.94
CA PRO A 169 9.65 -17.97 -27.56
C PRO A 169 10.52 -18.47 -28.72
N GLN A 170 11.26 -17.60 -29.39
CA GLN A 170 12.18 -18.00 -30.47
C GLN A 170 13.36 -18.89 -30.02
N ASN A 171 13.63 -18.99 -28.72
CA ASN A 171 14.71 -19.84 -28.16
C ASN A 171 14.18 -21.17 -27.59
N ILE A 172 12.86 -21.30 -27.42
CA ILE A 172 12.21 -22.51 -26.88
C ILE A 172 12.15 -23.60 -27.97
N ASP A 173 11.98 -23.19 -29.24
CA ASP A 173 11.92 -24.09 -30.39
C ASP A 173 13.30 -24.59 -30.85
N SER A 174 14.38 -23.87 -30.55
CA SER A 174 15.75 -24.23 -30.97
C SER A 174 16.47 -25.22 -30.05
N ASN A 175 16.00 -25.39 -28.82
CA ASN A 175 16.58 -26.32 -27.85
C ASN A 175 15.87 -27.67 -27.79
N THR A 176 14.71 -27.81 -28.42
CA THR A 176 13.98 -29.10 -28.52
C THR A 176 14.34 -29.91 -29.78
N THR A 177 15.22 -29.39 -30.64
CA THR A 177 15.63 -30.05 -31.90
C THR A 177 17.12 -30.39 -31.99
N LYS A 178 17.88 -30.29 -30.88
CA LYS A 178 19.33 -30.59 -30.88
C LYS A 178 19.76 -31.88 -30.17
N ASP A 179 18.83 -32.67 -29.65
CA ASP A 179 19.16 -33.96 -29.02
C ASP A 179 18.94 -35.18 -29.93
N ASP A 180 18.53 -34.99 -31.19
CA ASP A 180 18.55 -36.03 -32.22
C ASP A 180 19.52 -35.61 -33.33
N ILE A 181 20.73 -36.18 -33.30
CA ILE A 181 21.65 -36.53 -34.41
C ILE A 181 23.08 -36.50 -33.84
N GLY A 182 23.66 -37.67 -33.61
CA GLY A 182 25.06 -37.76 -33.20
C GLY A 182 25.58 -39.17 -32.91
N VAL A 183 25.46 -40.06 -33.90
CA VAL A 183 26.33 -41.22 -34.23
C VAL A 183 26.71 -42.19 -33.11
#